data_AF-A0A3M2HJV2-F1
#
_entry.id   AF-A0A3M2HJV2-F1
#
_cell.length_a   1.000
_cell.length_b   1.000
_cell.length_c   1.000
_cell.angle_alpha   90.00
_cell.angle_beta   90.00
_cell.angle_gamma   90.00
#
_symmetry.space_group_name_H-M   'P 1'
#
loop_
_entity.id
_entity.type
_entity.pdbx_description
1 polymer ?
#
loop_
_entity_poly.entity_id
_entity_poly.type
_entity_poly.pdbx_seq_one_letter_code
_entity_poly.pdbx_strand_id
1 'polypeptide(L)'
;MLSVVLFLVGPVKVLAENYYTHDRSGNFVPVDYAYNMLTSSEPGGIIFTNGDNDTFPLWYIQEVENVGTNVRVVNLSLLNTPWYIKQLKYMEPKVPISLNDRQIERIAATEWPKPRKFEVPIASPEIREGEYRRYRLGAINRVDSLPPADKITFTVKPTPIMFRGRQYNVLRVQDLMILDILATNKFRRPIYFATTTSNENRMGDLIRYQRLDGLLYRVTTIPGWELDPEVLYDNLMHKFRYTNLNNPSVYYNKGTIGLLQHYRYAFFRLGDYYLRAGNKERFREVIQKHFEAMPPEVIPILDANLRQVLIGMGLMAGVKGLDSLGTGTYTLAELSAFAEMGIRYKQYDFARRAGELFLQRYEQPNPEEVQTLLRLQGRLLRQRGPLSPEQQSLLLARIEEQVRRTVAQAYEKSGDYAGGIAFLEQWQQAHPENNFVKRKLKELREKLNAQ
;
A
#
# COMPACT_ATOMS: atom_id res chain seq x y z
N MET A 1 -44.66 -19.62 37.45
CA MET A 1 -43.51 -20.46 37.03
C MET A 1 -43.07 -20.17 35.60
N LEU A 2 -43.94 -20.30 34.59
CA LEU A 2 -43.58 -20.07 33.17
C LEU A 2 -43.00 -18.67 32.89
N SER A 3 -43.58 -17.62 33.47
CA SER A 3 -43.09 -16.24 33.30
C SER A 3 -41.68 -16.03 33.86
N VAL A 4 -41.33 -16.72 34.95
CA VAL A 4 -39.98 -16.67 35.54
C VAL A 4 -38.96 -17.39 34.65
N VAL A 5 -39.35 -18.54 34.09
CA VAL A 5 -38.52 -19.28 33.13
C VAL A 5 -38.27 -18.44 31.87
N LEU A 6 -39.31 -17.84 31.29
CA LEU A 6 -39.16 -16.97 30.10
C LEU A 6 -38.31 -15.73 30.41
N PHE A 7 -38.48 -15.14 31.58
CA PHE A 7 -37.70 -13.98 32.04
C PHE A 7 -36.22 -14.29 32.21
N LEU A 8 -35.85 -15.52 32.57
CA LEU A 8 -34.44 -15.94 32.69
C LEU A 8 -33.87 -16.45 31.35
N VAL A 9 -34.64 -17.21 30.58
CA VAL A 9 -34.20 -17.79 29.29
C VAL A 9 -33.88 -16.70 28.27
N GLY A 10 -34.67 -15.63 28.22
CA GLY A 10 -34.44 -14.52 27.28
C GLY A 10 -33.05 -13.89 27.42
N PRO A 11 -32.70 -13.30 28.57
CA PRO A 11 -31.39 -12.70 28.81
C PRO A 11 -30.23 -13.70 28.69
N VAL A 12 -30.38 -14.94 29.18
CA VAL A 12 -29.32 -15.96 29.08
C VAL A 12 -29.06 -16.33 27.62
N LYS A 13 -30.10 -16.47 26.80
CA LYS A 13 -29.95 -16.75 25.37
C LYS A 13 -29.28 -15.58 24.65
N VAL A 14 -29.72 -14.35 24.91
CA VAL A 14 -29.11 -13.14 24.32
C VAL A 14 -27.64 -13.04 24.74
N LEU A 15 -27.32 -13.26 26.01
CA LEU A 15 -25.94 -13.29 26.49
C LEU A 15 -25.14 -14.36 25.76
N ALA A 16 -25.60 -15.61 25.72
CA ALA A 16 -24.88 -16.72 25.08
C ALA A 16 -24.64 -16.50 23.59
N GLU A 17 -25.65 -16.01 22.85
CA GLU A 17 -25.54 -15.77 21.40
C GLU A 17 -24.62 -14.57 21.07
N ASN A 18 -24.58 -13.56 21.95
CA ASN A 18 -23.86 -12.31 21.69
C ASN A 18 -22.55 -12.16 22.46
N TYR A 19 -22.25 -13.05 23.40
CA TYR A 19 -21.08 -12.94 24.28
C TYR A 19 -19.81 -12.79 23.46
N TYR A 20 -19.55 -13.70 22.52
CA TYR A 20 -18.32 -13.67 21.71
C TYR A 20 -18.17 -12.38 20.90
N THR A 21 -19.25 -11.87 20.30
CA THR A 21 -19.19 -10.66 19.45
C THR A 21 -19.15 -9.36 20.25
N HIS A 22 -19.50 -9.39 21.54
CA HIS A 22 -19.50 -8.24 22.44
C HIS A 22 -18.37 -8.28 23.47
N ASP A 23 -17.75 -9.44 23.68
CA ASP A 23 -16.53 -9.56 24.44
C ASP A 23 -15.43 -8.74 23.77
N ARG A 24 -14.72 -7.96 24.58
CA ARG A 24 -13.58 -7.14 24.17
C ARG A 24 -12.30 -7.60 24.85
N SER A 25 -12.36 -8.70 25.60
CA SER A 25 -11.20 -9.32 26.23
C SER A 25 -10.13 -9.60 25.18
N GLY A 26 -8.91 -9.16 25.47
CA GLY A 26 -7.78 -9.30 24.56
C GLY A 26 -7.81 -8.41 23.31
N ASN A 27 -8.84 -7.58 23.09
CA ASN A 27 -8.88 -6.63 21.99
C ASN A 27 -8.19 -5.30 22.39
N PHE A 28 -6.90 -5.19 22.07
CA PHE A 28 -6.08 -4.00 22.35
C PHE A 28 -6.03 -3.00 21.19
N VAL A 29 -6.84 -3.20 20.13
CA VAL A 29 -6.72 -2.40 18.90
C VAL A 29 -6.85 -0.90 19.14
N PRO A 30 -7.82 -0.38 19.91
CA PRO A 30 -7.94 1.07 20.11
C PRO A 30 -6.68 1.69 20.72
N VAL A 31 -6.10 1.03 21.73
CA VAL A 31 -4.92 1.52 22.46
C VAL A 31 -3.66 1.38 21.62
N ASP A 32 -3.42 0.20 21.05
CA ASP A 32 -2.22 -0.05 20.23
C ASP A 32 -2.23 0.77 18.95
N TYR A 33 -3.40 0.95 18.31
CA TYR A 33 -3.52 1.80 17.12
C TYR A 33 -3.24 3.27 17.42
N ALA A 34 -3.78 3.79 18.52
CA ALA A 34 -3.48 5.13 18.98
C ALA A 34 -1.98 5.30 19.31
N TYR A 35 -1.41 4.33 20.05
CA TYR A 35 0.01 4.35 20.43
C TYR A 35 0.91 4.34 19.18
N ASN A 36 0.63 3.46 18.23
CA ASN A 36 1.39 3.34 16.98
C ASN A 36 1.26 4.61 16.14
N MET A 37 0.09 5.24 16.10
CA MET A 37 -0.10 6.49 15.38
C MET A 37 0.66 7.66 16.03
N LEU A 38 0.65 7.80 17.36
CA LEU A 38 1.44 8.85 18.02
C LEU A 38 2.95 8.62 17.88
N THR A 39 3.40 7.37 17.99
CA THR A 39 4.84 7.03 17.87
C THR A 39 5.39 7.15 16.45
N SER A 40 4.52 7.15 15.43
CA SER A 40 4.87 7.55 14.06
C SER A 40 5.25 9.03 13.93
N SER A 41 4.87 9.87 14.89
CA SER A 41 5.09 11.32 14.84
C SER A 41 6.41 11.72 15.49
N GLU A 42 7.13 12.65 14.85
CA GLU A 42 8.24 13.35 15.50
C GLU A 42 7.73 14.25 16.65
N PRO A 43 8.56 14.50 17.69
CA PRO A 43 8.21 15.42 18.78
C PRO A 43 7.70 16.78 18.29
N GLY A 44 6.63 17.28 18.92
CA GLY A 44 6.01 18.52 18.49
C GLY A 44 5.14 18.38 17.23
N GLY A 45 4.86 17.18 16.74
CA GLY A 45 4.02 16.98 15.57
C GLY A 45 2.60 17.57 15.71
N ILE A 46 2.00 17.89 14.57
CA ILE A 46 0.58 18.23 14.45
C ILE A 46 -0.06 17.16 13.55
N ILE A 47 -1.00 16.38 14.09
CA ILE A 47 -1.65 15.28 13.38
C ILE A 47 -3.09 15.67 13.07
N PHE A 48 -3.43 15.78 11.78
CA PHE A 48 -4.81 15.88 11.34
C PHE A 48 -5.47 14.50 11.31
N THR A 49 -6.58 14.36 12.01
CA THR A 49 -7.43 13.16 12.05
C THR A 49 -8.79 13.43 11.42
N ASN A 50 -9.46 12.38 10.95
CA ASN A 50 -10.69 12.57 10.18
C ASN A 50 -11.92 12.77 11.09
N GLY A 51 -12.04 11.94 12.14
CA GLY A 51 -13.28 11.82 12.90
C GLY A 51 -13.07 11.29 14.32
N ASP A 52 -14.13 10.76 14.90
CA ASP A 52 -14.16 10.25 16.28
C ASP A 52 -13.33 8.97 16.46
N ASN A 53 -13.44 8.02 15.51
CA ASN A 53 -12.82 6.69 15.61
C ASN A 53 -11.27 6.71 15.66
N ASP A 54 -10.62 7.70 15.05
CA ASP A 54 -9.17 7.90 15.17
C ASP A 54 -8.82 8.90 16.27
N THR A 55 -9.64 9.93 16.51
CA THR A 55 -9.31 11.00 17.49
C THR A 55 -9.45 10.56 18.94
N PHE A 56 -10.55 9.92 19.32
CA PHE A 56 -10.84 9.67 20.75
C PHE A 56 -9.84 8.69 21.39
N PRO A 57 -9.42 7.59 20.73
CA PRO A 57 -8.37 6.75 21.27
C PRO A 57 -7.04 7.50 21.46
N LEU A 58 -6.69 8.43 20.56
CA LEU A 58 -5.48 9.26 20.70
C LEU A 58 -5.56 10.16 21.93
N TRP A 59 -6.66 10.88 22.10
CA TRP A 59 -6.85 11.73 23.29
C TRP A 59 -6.86 10.91 24.57
N TYR A 60 -7.50 9.73 24.58
CA TYR A 60 -7.46 8.84 25.73
C TYR A 60 -6.02 8.50 26.13
N ILE A 61 -5.18 8.04 25.20
CA ILE A 61 -3.80 7.66 25.57
C ILE A 61 -2.91 8.87 25.89
N GLN A 62 -3.22 10.06 25.37
CA GLN A 62 -2.50 11.29 25.72
C GLN A 62 -2.84 11.74 27.14
N GLU A 63 -4.12 11.83 27.48
CA GLU A 63 -4.59 12.42 28.73
C GLU A 63 -4.57 11.44 29.91
N VAL A 64 -4.76 10.14 29.65
CA VAL A 64 -4.83 9.11 30.69
C VAL A 64 -3.52 8.32 30.78
N GLU A 65 -3.04 7.80 29.65
CA GLU A 65 -1.84 6.96 29.61
C GLU A 65 -0.53 7.77 29.48
N ASN A 66 -0.62 9.10 29.34
CA ASN A 66 0.52 10.02 29.20
C ASN A 66 1.47 9.70 28.03
N VAL A 67 0.95 9.13 26.95
CA VAL A 67 1.73 8.78 25.75
C VAL A 67 1.64 9.91 24.72
N GLY A 68 2.78 10.39 24.22
CA GLY A 68 2.82 11.33 23.08
C GLY A 68 2.18 12.69 23.38
N THR A 69 2.22 13.15 24.63
CA THR A 69 1.64 14.42 25.09
C THR A 69 2.28 15.67 24.46
N ASN A 70 3.43 15.52 23.81
CA ASN A 70 4.12 16.56 23.04
C ASN A 70 3.61 16.71 21.59
N VAL A 71 2.66 15.89 21.15
CA VAL A 71 2.04 15.94 19.81
C VAL A 71 0.64 16.52 19.93
N ARG A 72 0.21 17.33 18.95
CA ARG A 72 -1.15 17.89 18.92
C ARG A 72 -2.03 17.17 17.91
N VAL A 73 -3.12 16.56 18.37
CA VAL A 73 -4.15 15.96 17.53
C VAL A 73 -5.18 17.02 17.14
N VAL A 74 -5.46 17.14 15.85
CA VAL A 74 -6.38 18.11 15.24
C VAL A 74 -7.46 17.36 14.48
N ASN A 75 -8.63 17.24 15.08
CA ASN A 75 -9.79 16.61 14.47
C ASN A 75 -10.41 17.54 13.42
N LEU A 76 -10.45 17.11 12.16
CA LEU A 76 -10.95 17.92 11.05
C LEU A 76 -12.44 18.23 11.16
N SER A 77 -13.25 17.31 11.69
CA SER A 77 -14.69 17.54 11.90
C SER A 77 -14.93 18.66 12.91
N LEU A 78 -14.20 18.66 14.04
CA LEU A 78 -14.27 19.71 15.06
C LEU A 78 -13.61 21.01 14.62
N LEU A 79 -12.64 20.96 13.69
CA LEU A 79 -11.95 22.13 13.13
C LEU A 79 -12.88 23.09 12.38
N ASN A 80 -14.14 22.70 12.17
CA ASN A 80 -15.19 23.58 11.66
C ASN A 80 -15.83 24.47 12.74
N THR A 81 -15.41 24.39 14.01
CA THR A 81 -16.04 25.11 15.14
C THR A 81 -15.10 26.15 15.78
N PRO A 82 -15.58 27.39 16.07
CA PRO A 82 -14.74 28.44 16.66
C PRO A 82 -14.11 28.06 18.01
N TRP A 83 -14.86 27.38 18.89
CA TRP A 83 -14.37 26.98 20.21
C TRP A 83 -13.19 26.02 20.12
N TYR A 84 -13.23 25.05 19.19
CA TYR A 84 -12.16 24.08 19.02
C TYR A 84 -10.92 24.74 18.40
N ILE A 85 -11.12 25.64 17.42
CA ILE A 85 -10.01 26.43 16.85
C ILE A 85 -9.31 27.24 17.94
N LYS A 86 -10.07 27.89 18.84
CA LYS A 86 -9.50 28.61 20.01
C LYS A 86 -8.77 27.67 20.96
N GLN A 87 -9.32 26.48 21.23
CA GLN A 87 -8.66 25.47 22.05
C GLN A 87 -7.31 25.06 21.46
N LEU A 88 -7.24 24.79 20.15
CA LEU A 88 -5.99 24.51 19.43
C LEU A 88 -5.00 25.66 19.51
N LYS A 89 -5.47 26.91 19.41
CA LYS A 89 -4.61 28.10 19.43
C LYS A 89 -4.00 28.38 20.79
N TYR A 90 -4.77 28.21 21.87
CA TYR A 90 -4.40 28.72 23.20
C TYR A 90 -3.93 27.64 24.19
N MET A 91 -4.39 26.40 24.07
CA MET A 91 -3.98 25.32 24.99
C MET A 91 -2.75 24.59 24.47
N GLU A 92 -1.86 24.19 25.39
CA GLU A 92 -0.69 23.39 25.04
C GLU A 92 -1.08 21.93 24.71
N PRO A 93 -0.39 21.27 23.76
CA PRO A 93 0.57 21.84 22.82
C PRO A 93 -0.14 22.70 21.76
N LYS A 94 0.22 23.99 21.66
CA LYS A 94 -0.50 24.96 20.79
C LYS A 94 -0.37 24.64 19.31
N VAL A 95 -1.32 25.06 18.49
CA VAL A 95 -1.25 25.01 17.02
C VAL A 95 -0.96 26.42 16.48
N PRO A 96 -0.01 26.59 15.53
CA PRO A 96 0.29 27.89 14.94
C PRO A 96 -0.85 28.35 14.04
N ILE A 97 -1.77 29.14 14.59
CA ILE A 97 -2.94 29.70 13.90
C ILE A 97 -2.79 31.22 13.82
N SER A 98 -2.86 31.78 12.60
CA SER A 98 -2.67 33.23 12.40
C SER A 98 -3.91 34.05 12.73
N LEU A 99 -5.10 33.43 12.61
CA LEU A 99 -6.39 34.08 12.78
C LEU A 99 -6.57 34.61 14.20
N ASN A 100 -7.03 35.86 14.35
CA ASN A 100 -7.46 36.40 15.64
C ASN A 100 -8.86 35.90 16.04
N ASP A 101 -9.26 36.14 17.30
CA ASP A 101 -10.53 35.64 17.83
C ASP A 101 -11.76 36.10 17.03
N ARG A 102 -11.78 37.35 16.56
CA ARG A 102 -12.90 37.84 15.74
C ARG A 102 -12.97 37.15 14.39
N GLN A 103 -11.81 36.83 13.79
CA GLN A 103 -11.73 36.07 12.55
C GLN A 103 -12.18 34.62 12.76
N ILE A 104 -11.78 34.00 13.89
CA ILE A 104 -12.18 32.64 14.26
C ILE A 104 -13.71 32.57 14.46
N GLU A 105 -14.32 33.52 15.17
CA GLU A 105 -15.77 33.53 15.40
C GLU A 105 -16.61 33.74 14.13
N ARG A 106 -16.00 34.29 13.07
CA ARG A 106 -16.68 34.61 11.81
C ARG A 106 -16.25 33.70 10.67
N ILE A 107 -15.42 32.69 10.94
CA ILE A 107 -14.93 31.80 9.89
C ILE A 107 -16.10 30.99 9.33
N ALA A 108 -16.18 30.93 8.01
CA ALA A 108 -17.21 30.21 7.29
C ALA A 108 -16.63 29.65 5.99
N ALA A 109 -17.36 28.72 5.38
CA ALA A 109 -17.02 28.25 4.05
C ALA A 109 -16.92 29.45 3.08
N THR A 110 -15.84 29.50 2.32
CA THR A 110 -15.53 30.62 1.44
C THR A 110 -15.70 30.22 -0.01
N GLU A 111 -16.25 31.09 -0.85
CA GLU A 111 -16.39 30.83 -2.28
C GLU A 111 -15.04 30.56 -2.95
N TRP A 112 -14.96 29.49 -3.74
CA TRP A 112 -13.75 29.04 -4.40
C TRP A 112 -14.05 28.58 -5.83
N PRO A 113 -14.38 29.50 -6.77
CA PRO A 113 -15.00 29.12 -8.03
C PRO A 113 -14.09 28.28 -8.96
N LYS A 114 -12.76 28.42 -8.82
CA LYS A 114 -11.77 27.72 -9.65
C LYS A 114 -10.57 27.28 -8.82
N PRO A 115 -9.84 26.23 -9.24
CA PRO A 115 -8.60 25.84 -8.60
C PRO A 115 -7.60 27.00 -8.52
N ARG A 116 -6.89 27.14 -7.40
CA ARG A 116 -5.84 28.17 -7.22
C ARG A 116 -4.57 27.55 -6.67
N LYS A 117 -3.42 28.11 -7.05
CA LYS A 117 -2.14 27.74 -6.46
C LYS A 117 -2.02 28.32 -5.06
N PHE A 118 -1.54 27.50 -4.14
CA PHE A 118 -1.19 27.88 -2.78
C PHE A 118 0.29 27.62 -2.58
N GLU A 119 0.96 28.55 -1.90
CA GLU A 119 2.39 28.48 -1.63
C GLU A 119 2.62 28.50 -0.12
N VAL A 120 3.46 27.59 0.36
CA VAL A 120 3.84 27.55 1.78
C VAL A 120 5.35 27.74 1.85
N PRO A 121 5.83 28.87 2.41
CA PRO A 121 7.26 29.10 2.58
C PRO A 121 7.83 28.17 3.64
N ILE A 122 9.10 27.80 3.48
CA ILE A 122 9.87 27.05 4.46
C ILE A 122 10.61 28.05 5.35
N ALA A 123 10.55 27.85 6.68
CA ALA A 123 10.95 28.89 7.62
C ALA A 123 12.45 29.25 7.56
N SER A 124 13.32 28.30 7.22
CA SER A 124 14.77 28.54 7.18
C SER A 124 15.50 27.58 6.23
N PRO A 125 16.71 27.95 5.75
CA PRO A 125 17.57 27.05 4.98
C PRO A 125 17.91 25.75 5.72
N GLU A 126 18.08 25.78 7.04
CA GLU A 126 18.43 24.60 7.83
C GLU A 126 17.35 23.51 7.76
N ILE A 127 16.07 23.89 7.83
CA ILE A 127 14.93 22.97 7.68
C ILE A 127 14.93 22.35 6.28
N ARG A 128 15.07 23.21 5.26
CA ARG A 128 15.10 22.80 3.85
C ARG A 128 16.23 21.81 3.58
N GLU A 129 17.47 22.17 3.94
CA GLU A 129 18.63 21.32 3.75
C GLU A 129 18.55 20.03 4.59
N GLY A 130 17.97 20.10 5.79
CA GLY A 130 17.74 18.95 6.65
C GLY A 130 16.80 17.91 6.03
N GLU A 131 15.66 18.34 5.47
CA GLU A 131 14.75 17.44 4.75
C GLU A 131 15.42 16.84 3.51
N TYR A 132 16.15 17.66 2.75
CA TYR A 132 16.79 17.23 1.53
C TYR A 132 17.93 16.22 1.78
N ARG A 133 18.71 16.40 2.85
CA ARG A 133 19.68 15.39 3.30
C ARG A 133 19.02 14.06 3.61
N ARG A 134 17.91 14.05 4.35
CA ARG A 134 17.17 12.82 4.68
C ARG A 134 16.62 12.13 3.43
N TYR A 135 16.05 12.91 2.51
CA TYR A 135 15.55 12.39 1.25
C TYR A 135 16.62 11.69 0.42
N ARG A 136 17.82 12.29 0.30
CA ARG A 136 18.95 11.70 -0.43
C ARG A 136 19.44 10.38 0.16
N LEU A 137 19.37 10.22 1.48
CA LEU A 137 19.78 8.97 2.14
C LEU A 137 18.77 7.84 1.91
N GLY A 138 17.46 8.15 1.83
CA GLY A 138 16.39 7.16 1.75
C GLY A 138 15.96 6.72 0.35
N ALA A 139 16.37 7.41 -0.73
CA ALA A 139 15.83 7.16 -2.06
C ALA A 139 16.62 6.09 -2.85
N ILE A 140 16.00 4.93 -3.15
CA ILE A 140 16.54 3.91 -4.09
C ILE A 140 16.77 4.53 -5.47
N ASN A 141 15.90 5.47 -5.84
CA ASN A 141 16.05 6.27 -7.03
C ASN A 141 16.77 7.55 -6.62
N ARG A 142 18.05 7.66 -6.98
CA ARG A 142 18.81 8.90 -6.87
C ARG A 142 18.03 10.02 -7.56
N VAL A 143 17.30 10.82 -6.79
CA VAL A 143 16.72 12.05 -7.29
C VAL A 143 17.83 13.07 -7.27
N ASP A 144 18.69 12.95 -8.28
CA ASP A 144 19.80 13.86 -8.53
C ASP A 144 19.31 15.20 -9.13
N SER A 145 18.00 15.48 -9.16
CA SER A 145 17.44 16.54 -10.02
C SER A 145 16.47 17.54 -9.40
N LEU A 146 16.05 17.41 -8.13
CA LEU A 146 15.22 18.46 -7.50
C LEU A 146 16.09 19.37 -6.65
N PRO A 147 16.30 20.65 -7.01
CA PRO A 147 16.99 21.59 -6.13
C PRO A 147 16.16 21.86 -4.87
N PRO A 148 16.79 22.13 -3.72
CA PRO A 148 16.08 22.54 -2.52
C PRO A 148 15.23 23.80 -2.79
N ALA A 149 13.91 23.71 -2.60
CA ALA A 149 13.00 24.84 -2.80
C ALA A 149 12.82 25.63 -1.50
N ASP A 150 12.67 26.96 -1.58
CA ASP A 150 12.34 27.82 -0.41
C ASP A 150 10.85 27.74 -0.01
N LYS A 151 10.03 27.09 -0.83
CA LYS A 151 8.59 26.96 -0.64
C LYS A 151 8.06 25.71 -1.34
N ILE A 152 6.97 25.15 -0.84
CA ILE A 152 6.17 24.19 -1.61
C ILE A 152 5.04 24.90 -2.35
N THR A 153 4.64 24.36 -3.49
CA THR A 153 3.51 24.86 -4.27
C THR A 153 2.58 23.71 -4.65
N PHE A 154 1.28 23.90 -4.41
CA PHE A 154 0.25 22.93 -4.75
C PHE A 154 -1.06 23.62 -5.14
N THR A 155 -1.92 22.91 -5.87
CA THR A 155 -3.21 23.43 -6.30
C THR A 155 -4.31 23.04 -5.33
N VAL A 156 -5.04 24.02 -4.82
CA VAL A 156 -6.24 23.82 -4.00
C VAL A 156 -7.46 23.86 -4.91
N LYS A 157 -8.16 22.73 -5.00
CA LYS A 157 -9.40 22.57 -5.78
C LYS A 157 -10.61 22.94 -4.92
N PRO A 158 -11.71 23.40 -5.53
CA PRO A 158 -12.95 23.57 -4.79
C PRO A 158 -13.53 22.26 -4.29
N THR A 159 -14.25 22.36 -3.17
CA THR A 159 -15.19 21.35 -2.70
C THR A 159 -16.59 21.70 -3.22
N PRO A 160 -17.17 20.90 -4.12
CA PRO A 160 -18.55 21.10 -4.56
C PRO A 160 -19.51 20.75 -3.43
N ILE A 161 -20.41 21.68 -3.09
CA ILE A 161 -21.49 21.45 -2.13
C ILE A 161 -22.83 21.72 -2.80
N MET A 162 -23.83 20.91 -2.47
CA MET A 162 -25.20 21.09 -2.93
C MET A 162 -25.99 21.85 -1.87
N PHE A 163 -26.55 23.00 -2.24
CA PHE A 163 -27.41 23.77 -1.35
C PHE A 163 -28.62 24.29 -2.13
N ARG A 164 -29.83 23.98 -1.65
CA ARG A 164 -31.11 24.36 -2.28
C ARG A 164 -31.16 24.03 -3.79
N GLY A 165 -30.67 22.86 -4.18
CA GLY A 165 -30.68 22.38 -5.57
C GLY A 165 -29.66 23.05 -6.50
N ARG A 166 -28.77 23.91 -5.98
CA ARG A 166 -27.65 24.49 -6.74
C ARG A 166 -26.32 24.00 -6.20
N GLN A 167 -25.37 23.76 -7.10
CA GLN A 167 -24.00 23.44 -6.74
C GLN A 167 -23.22 24.73 -6.50
N TYR A 168 -22.53 24.80 -5.36
CA TYR A 168 -21.58 25.86 -5.03
C TYR A 168 -20.19 25.26 -4.91
N ASN A 169 -19.19 25.97 -5.43
CA ASN A 169 -17.79 25.60 -5.28
C ASN A 169 -17.20 26.42 -4.15
N VAL A 170 -16.89 25.76 -3.03
CA VAL A 170 -16.41 26.43 -1.82
C VAL A 170 -15.12 25.78 -1.30
N LEU A 171 -14.47 26.45 -0.38
CA LEU A 171 -13.47 25.90 0.50
C LEU A 171 -14.08 25.79 1.91
N ARG A 172 -14.05 24.61 2.52
CA ARG A 172 -14.65 24.37 3.85
C ARG A 172 -13.82 25.05 4.93
N VAL A 173 -14.40 25.25 6.11
CA VAL A 173 -13.68 25.82 7.26
C VAL A 173 -12.44 25.00 7.62
N GLN A 174 -12.57 23.67 7.71
CA GLN A 174 -11.41 22.79 7.94
C GLN A 174 -10.30 22.94 6.88
N ASP A 175 -10.66 23.14 5.60
CA ASP A 175 -9.68 23.29 4.53
C ASP A 175 -8.94 24.63 4.66
N LEU A 176 -9.66 25.71 4.98
CA LEU A 176 -9.09 27.03 5.29
C LEU A 176 -8.13 26.96 6.48
N MET A 177 -8.51 26.23 7.53
CA MET A 177 -7.68 26.04 8.71
C MET A 177 -6.43 25.23 8.42
N ILE A 178 -6.51 24.16 7.61
CA ILE A 178 -5.30 23.43 7.18
C ILE A 178 -4.34 24.38 6.45
N LEU A 179 -4.84 25.23 5.54
CA LEU A 179 -4.02 26.20 4.82
C LEU A 179 -3.39 27.25 5.75
N ASP A 180 -4.15 27.78 6.71
CA ASP A 180 -3.67 28.73 7.71
C ASP A 180 -2.56 28.12 8.57
N ILE A 181 -2.78 26.90 9.07
CA ILE A 181 -1.81 26.16 9.89
C ILE A 181 -0.53 25.89 9.09
N LEU A 182 -0.63 25.44 7.84
CA LEU A 182 0.53 25.22 6.98
C LEU A 182 1.33 26.52 6.78
N ALA A 183 0.65 27.61 6.39
CA ALA A 183 1.28 28.90 6.09
C ALA A 183 1.90 29.57 7.33
N THR A 184 1.30 29.36 8.50
CA THR A 184 1.81 29.90 9.78
C THR A 184 2.96 29.06 10.34
N ASN A 185 2.82 27.73 10.25
CA ASN A 185 3.84 26.78 10.73
C ASN A 185 5.15 26.90 9.95
N LYS A 186 5.09 27.04 8.62
CA LYS A 186 6.27 27.13 7.73
C LYS A 186 7.28 25.99 7.94
N PHE A 187 6.77 24.78 8.17
CA PHE A 187 7.56 23.58 8.46
C PHE A 187 8.44 23.64 9.71
N ARG A 188 8.20 24.58 10.64
CA ARG A 188 8.90 24.61 11.93
C ARG A 188 8.56 23.40 12.80
N ARG A 189 7.33 22.91 12.69
CA ARG A 189 6.87 21.67 13.31
C ARG A 189 6.46 20.65 12.25
N PRO A 190 6.67 19.35 12.50
CA PRO A 190 6.18 18.29 11.64
C PRO A 190 4.65 18.32 11.53
N ILE A 191 4.12 18.20 10.31
CA ILE A 191 2.68 18.12 10.05
C ILE A 191 2.37 16.76 9.45
N TYR A 192 1.31 16.13 9.94
CA TYR A 192 0.88 14.81 9.53
C TYR A 192 -0.62 14.77 9.24
N PHE A 193 -1.02 13.86 8.36
CA PHE A 193 -2.39 13.39 8.24
C PHE A 193 -2.44 11.91 8.64
N ALA A 194 -3.43 11.51 9.45
CA ALA A 194 -3.64 10.10 9.74
C ALA A 194 -3.96 9.32 8.46
N THR A 195 -3.55 8.06 8.36
CA THR A 195 -3.85 7.21 7.19
C THR A 195 -5.34 6.96 6.99
N THR A 196 -6.14 7.17 8.04
CA THR A 196 -7.62 7.15 8.07
C THR A 196 -8.24 8.39 7.43
N THR A 197 -7.46 9.45 7.17
CA THR A 197 -7.95 10.67 6.53
C THR A 197 -8.15 10.46 5.04
N SER A 198 -9.38 10.64 4.57
CA SER A 198 -9.73 10.44 3.16
C SER A 198 -8.97 11.42 2.25
N ASN A 199 -8.77 11.05 0.98
CA ASN A 199 -8.03 11.88 0.02
C ASN A 199 -8.63 13.28 -0.13
N GLU A 200 -9.95 13.39 -0.05
CA GLU A 200 -10.71 14.64 -0.13
C GLU A 200 -10.39 15.59 1.03
N ASN A 201 -10.00 15.04 2.19
CA ASN A 201 -9.65 15.79 3.39
C ASN A 201 -8.13 16.04 3.52
N ARG A 202 -7.32 15.54 2.57
CA ARG A 202 -5.85 15.72 2.54
C ARG A 202 -5.36 16.78 1.55
N MET A 203 -6.23 17.72 1.17
CA MET A 203 -5.92 18.92 0.37
C MET A 203 -5.36 18.63 -1.04
N GLY A 204 -5.93 17.64 -1.75
CA GLY A 204 -5.70 17.42 -3.18
C GLY A 204 -4.23 17.29 -3.57
N ASP A 205 -3.69 18.27 -4.31
CA ASP A 205 -2.29 18.26 -4.78
C ASP A 205 -1.25 18.22 -3.65
N LEU A 206 -1.62 18.59 -2.42
CA LEU A 206 -0.74 18.49 -1.25
C LEU A 206 -0.31 17.04 -0.98
N ILE A 207 -1.11 16.05 -1.40
CA ILE A 207 -0.79 14.61 -1.24
C ILE A 207 0.55 14.26 -1.90
N ARG A 208 0.98 14.99 -2.95
CA ARG A 208 2.30 14.78 -3.57
C ARG A 208 3.46 15.06 -2.63
N TYR A 209 3.26 15.85 -1.59
CA TYR A 209 4.26 16.17 -0.57
C TYR A 209 4.13 15.27 0.66
N GLN A 210 3.25 14.27 0.63
CA GLN A 210 3.02 13.37 1.76
C GLN A 210 3.81 12.09 1.61
N ARG A 211 4.67 11.80 2.60
CA ARG A 211 5.39 10.53 2.71
C ARG A 211 4.77 9.66 3.81
N LEU A 212 4.81 8.35 3.65
CA LEU A 212 4.29 7.40 4.64
C LEU A 212 5.33 7.11 5.75
N ASP A 213 5.02 7.48 7.00
CA ASP A 213 5.85 7.26 8.19
C ASP A 213 5.18 6.25 9.16
N GLY A 214 4.36 5.32 8.65
CA GLY A 214 3.65 4.29 9.43
C GLY A 214 2.14 4.47 9.33
N LEU A 215 1.47 4.83 10.42
CA LEU A 215 0.03 5.18 10.42
C LEU A 215 -0.23 6.66 10.13
N LEU A 216 0.81 7.40 9.77
CA LEU A 216 0.76 8.83 9.44
C LEU A 216 1.39 9.10 8.07
N TYR A 217 0.77 10.03 7.36
CA TYR A 217 1.32 10.70 6.18
C TYR A 217 1.97 12.02 6.59
N ARG A 218 3.30 12.08 6.62
CA ARG A 218 4.04 13.31 6.93
C ARG A 218 4.05 14.24 5.72
N VAL A 219 3.66 15.50 5.92
CA VAL A 219 3.84 16.56 4.92
C VAL A 219 5.31 16.99 4.91
N THR A 220 5.92 16.92 3.74
CA THR A 220 7.32 17.25 3.47
C THR A 220 7.43 18.45 2.54
N THR A 221 8.66 18.86 2.28
CA THR A 221 9.04 19.91 1.34
C THR A 221 9.35 19.37 -0.06
N ILE A 222 9.38 18.04 -0.25
CA ILE A 222 9.86 17.37 -1.45
C ILE A 222 8.73 16.59 -2.10
N PRO A 223 8.31 16.96 -3.34
CA PRO A 223 7.24 16.25 -4.01
C PRO A 223 7.70 14.86 -4.47
N GLY A 224 6.81 13.87 -4.36
CA GLY A 224 7.09 12.49 -4.75
C GLY A 224 7.96 11.72 -3.76
N TRP A 225 8.32 12.30 -2.61
CA TRP A 225 8.92 11.53 -1.53
C TRP A 225 7.86 10.63 -0.91
N GLU A 226 7.84 9.37 -1.35
CA GLU A 226 6.77 8.45 -1.03
C GLU A 226 6.86 7.82 0.36
N LEU A 227 8.07 7.49 0.81
CA LEU A 227 8.37 6.92 2.14
C LEU A 227 9.84 7.15 2.50
N ASP A 228 10.14 7.05 3.80
CA ASP A 228 11.49 7.02 4.35
C ASP A 228 11.73 5.62 4.94
N PRO A 229 12.62 4.79 4.35
CA PRO A 229 12.71 3.36 4.69
C PRO A 229 13.19 3.13 6.12
N GLU A 230 14.10 3.96 6.64
CA GLU A 230 14.64 3.79 7.99
C GLU A 230 13.59 4.16 9.04
N VAL A 231 12.88 5.28 8.82
CA VAL A 231 11.78 5.70 9.71
C VAL A 231 10.64 4.68 9.69
N LEU A 232 10.23 4.25 8.50
CA LEU A 232 9.12 3.31 8.35
C LEU A 232 9.49 1.91 8.90
N TYR A 233 10.73 1.46 8.68
CA TYR A 233 11.24 0.20 9.24
C TYR A 233 11.24 0.26 10.76
N ASP A 234 11.85 1.28 11.36
CA ASP A 234 11.93 1.41 12.82
C ASP A 234 10.54 1.45 13.48
N ASN A 235 9.60 2.18 12.86
CA ASN A 235 8.22 2.23 13.31
C ASN A 235 7.55 0.84 13.27
N LEU A 236 7.56 0.16 12.12
CA LEU A 236 6.89 -1.14 11.96
C LEU A 236 7.55 -2.29 12.73
N MET A 237 8.88 -2.26 12.86
CA MET A 237 9.65 -3.40 13.34
C MET A 237 9.93 -3.32 14.83
N HIS A 238 10.16 -2.11 15.36
CA HIS A 238 10.62 -1.92 16.74
C HIS A 238 9.64 -1.15 17.63
N LYS A 239 8.97 -0.12 17.12
CA LYS A 239 8.10 0.73 17.95
C LYS A 239 6.66 0.23 18.02
N PHE A 240 6.12 -0.29 16.93
CA PHE A 240 4.71 -0.63 16.84
C PHE A 240 4.34 -1.84 17.69
N ARG A 241 3.18 -1.74 18.33
CA ARG A 241 2.54 -2.81 19.10
C ARG A 241 1.48 -3.51 18.26
N TYR A 242 1.47 -4.83 18.33
CA TYR A 242 0.55 -5.70 17.58
C TYR A 242 -0.15 -6.69 18.51
N THR A 243 -0.49 -6.23 19.72
CA THR A 243 -0.94 -7.11 20.82
C THR A 243 -2.19 -7.87 20.39
N ASN A 244 -2.13 -9.20 20.48
CA ASN A 244 -3.20 -10.14 20.12
C ASN A 244 -3.72 -10.10 18.69
N LEU A 245 -3.10 -9.34 17.77
CA LEU A 245 -3.53 -9.32 16.36
C LEU A 245 -3.30 -10.67 15.63
N ASN A 246 -2.55 -11.58 16.26
CA ASN A 246 -2.35 -12.95 15.83
C ASN A 246 -3.12 -14.00 16.67
N ASN A 247 -3.99 -13.55 17.58
CA ASN A 247 -4.77 -14.44 18.45
C ASN A 247 -6.17 -14.71 17.84
N PRO A 248 -6.47 -15.94 17.37
CA PRO A 248 -7.75 -16.28 16.76
C PRO A 248 -8.93 -16.30 17.75
N SER A 249 -8.67 -16.28 19.06
CA SER A 249 -9.72 -16.25 20.09
C SER A 249 -10.29 -14.84 20.32
N VAL A 250 -9.65 -13.79 19.81
CA VAL A 250 -10.13 -12.40 19.97
C VAL A 250 -11.12 -12.06 18.86
N TYR A 251 -12.27 -11.52 19.23
CA TYR A 251 -13.25 -11.06 18.26
C TYR A 251 -12.86 -9.70 17.65
N TYR A 252 -12.74 -9.69 16.32
CA TYR A 252 -12.54 -8.48 15.52
C TYR A 252 -13.74 -8.26 14.59
N ASN A 253 -14.44 -7.14 14.75
CA ASN A 253 -15.53 -6.80 13.85
C ASN A 253 -15.02 -6.27 12.49
N LYS A 254 -15.91 -6.14 11.50
CA LYS A 254 -15.56 -5.68 10.14
C LYS A 254 -14.88 -4.30 10.12
N GLY A 255 -15.33 -3.38 10.98
CA GLY A 255 -14.75 -2.04 11.08
C GLY A 255 -13.31 -2.08 11.60
N THR A 256 -13.06 -2.86 12.65
CA THR A 256 -11.73 -3.10 13.19
C THR A 256 -10.80 -3.73 12.15
N ILE A 257 -11.27 -4.78 11.45
CA ILE A 257 -10.49 -5.41 10.38
C ILE A 257 -10.17 -4.40 9.26
N GLY A 258 -11.14 -3.54 8.89
CA GLY A 258 -10.95 -2.46 7.93
C GLY A 258 -9.85 -1.48 8.36
N LEU A 259 -9.85 -1.05 9.62
CA LEU A 259 -8.84 -0.17 10.19
C LEU A 259 -7.44 -0.80 10.16
N LEU A 260 -7.34 -2.10 10.46
CA LEU A 260 -6.06 -2.82 10.48
C LEU A 260 -5.42 -2.97 9.10
N GLN A 261 -6.15 -2.73 8.00
CA GLN A 261 -5.58 -2.74 6.65
C GLN A 261 -4.52 -1.64 6.45
N HIS A 262 -4.56 -0.55 7.23
CA HIS A 262 -3.55 0.52 7.16
C HIS A 262 -2.15 0.02 7.52
N TYR A 263 -2.02 -0.90 8.48
CA TYR A 263 -0.73 -1.55 8.77
C TYR A 263 -0.26 -2.40 7.60
N ARG A 264 -1.15 -3.19 7.00
CA ARG A 264 -0.82 -4.04 5.84
C ARG A 264 -0.30 -3.22 4.67
N TYR A 265 -0.92 -2.06 4.43
CA TYR A 265 -0.45 -1.13 3.42
C TYR A 265 0.96 -0.61 3.75
N ALA A 266 1.24 -0.25 5.00
CA ALA A 266 2.58 0.18 5.41
C ALA A 266 3.65 -0.91 5.22
N PHE A 267 3.36 -2.16 5.64
CA PHE A 267 4.23 -3.30 5.39
C PHE A 267 4.43 -3.57 3.90
N PHE A 268 3.36 -3.51 3.10
CA PHE A 268 3.44 -3.64 1.64
C PHE A 268 4.39 -2.60 1.03
N ARG A 269 4.23 -1.32 1.39
CA ARG A 269 5.05 -0.23 0.83
C ARG A 269 6.53 -0.39 1.17
N LEU A 270 6.84 -0.77 2.41
CA LEU A 270 8.21 -1.01 2.84
C LEU A 270 8.80 -2.28 2.20
N GLY A 271 8.01 -3.36 2.09
CA GLY A 271 8.40 -4.58 1.41
C GLY A 271 8.68 -4.35 -0.07
N ASP A 272 7.80 -3.65 -0.79
CA ASP A 272 8.00 -3.27 -2.19
C ASP A 272 9.26 -2.42 -2.37
N TYR A 273 9.53 -1.48 -1.46
CA TYR A 273 10.77 -0.70 -1.46
C TYR A 273 12.00 -1.62 -1.42
N TYR A 274 12.13 -2.48 -0.41
CA TYR A 274 13.30 -3.35 -0.29
C TYR A 274 13.41 -4.37 -1.42
N LEU A 275 12.28 -4.85 -1.93
CA LEU A 275 12.24 -5.75 -3.07
C LEU A 275 12.78 -5.08 -4.34
N ARG A 276 12.40 -3.82 -4.60
CA ARG A 276 12.94 -3.01 -5.71
C ARG A 276 14.41 -2.65 -5.52
N ALA A 277 14.83 -2.40 -4.27
CA ALA A 277 16.23 -2.16 -3.93
C ALA A 277 17.12 -3.40 -4.11
N GLY A 278 16.52 -4.59 -4.22
CA GLY A 278 17.25 -5.86 -4.19
C GLY A 278 17.76 -6.25 -2.80
N ASN A 279 17.33 -5.56 -1.73
CA ASN A 279 17.69 -5.87 -0.35
C ASN A 279 16.84 -7.04 0.16
N LYS A 280 17.29 -8.26 -0.14
CA LYS A 280 16.56 -9.50 0.17
C LYS A 280 16.39 -9.75 1.67
N GLU A 281 17.36 -9.33 2.48
CA GLU A 281 17.35 -9.53 3.93
C GLU A 281 16.25 -8.68 4.58
N ARG A 282 16.30 -7.35 4.38
CA ARG A 282 15.27 -6.44 4.90
C ARG A 282 13.89 -6.74 4.33
N PHE A 283 13.80 -7.11 3.05
CA PHE A 283 12.54 -7.56 2.46
C PHE A 283 11.95 -8.75 3.22
N ARG A 284 12.78 -9.77 3.50
CA ARG A 284 12.32 -10.96 4.25
C ARG A 284 11.87 -10.57 5.66
N GLU A 285 12.66 -9.80 6.40
CA GLU A 285 12.33 -9.38 7.77
C GLU A 285 10.96 -8.67 7.84
N VAL A 286 10.75 -7.68 6.97
CA VAL A 286 9.52 -6.88 6.94
C VAL A 286 8.30 -7.74 6.62
N ILE A 287 8.41 -8.62 5.62
CA ILE A 287 7.31 -9.49 5.22
C ILE A 287 7.05 -10.58 6.27
N GLN A 288 8.10 -11.16 6.87
CA GLN A 288 7.98 -12.10 7.98
C GLN A 288 7.21 -11.48 9.15
N LYS A 289 7.64 -10.29 9.62
CA LYS A 289 6.99 -9.56 10.70
C LYS A 289 5.52 -9.28 10.41
N HIS A 290 5.18 -8.91 9.18
CA HIS A 290 3.80 -8.68 8.76
C HIS A 290 2.90 -9.91 9.00
N PHE A 291 3.35 -11.09 8.58
CA PHE A 291 2.56 -12.33 8.73
C PHE A 291 2.53 -12.85 10.17
N GLU A 292 3.59 -12.63 10.95
CA GLU A 292 3.63 -12.97 12.38
C GLU A 292 2.72 -12.06 13.22
N ALA A 293 2.74 -10.76 12.93
CA ALA A 293 1.96 -9.76 13.65
C ALA A 293 0.48 -9.80 13.28
N MET A 294 0.15 -10.00 11.99
CA MET A 294 -1.22 -10.07 11.50
C MET A 294 -1.38 -11.22 10.49
N PRO A 295 -1.52 -12.46 10.96
CA PRO A 295 -1.83 -13.61 10.11
C PRO A 295 -3.14 -13.37 9.33
N PRO A 296 -3.21 -13.63 8.01
CA PRO A 296 -4.44 -13.50 7.23
C PRO A 296 -5.60 -14.37 7.74
N GLU A 297 -5.28 -15.46 8.44
CA GLU A 297 -6.24 -16.38 9.06
C GLU A 297 -6.96 -15.74 10.27
N VAL A 298 -6.32 -14.78 10.94
CA VAL A 298 -6.89 -14.04 12.09
C VAL A 298 -7.46 -12.69 11.64
N ILE A 299 -6.68 -11.93 10.86
CA ILE A 299 -7.07 -10.63 10.32
C ILE A 299 -7.10 -10.73 8.79
N PRO A 300 -8.26 -10.94 8.15
CA PRO A 300 -8.31 -11.07 6.69
C PRO A 300 -7.75 -9.86 5.94
N ILE A 301 -7.10 -10.11 4.79
CA ILE A 301 -6.73 -9.05 3.83
C ILE A 301 -7.95 -8.77 2.97
N LEU A 302 -8.53 -7.57 3.10
CA LEU A 302 -9.83 -7.26 2.49
C LEU A 302 -9.74 -6.95 1.00
N ASP A 303 -8.72 -6.20 0.58
CA ASP A 303 -8.51 -5.85 -0.83
C ASP A 303 -7.89 -7.03 -1.58
N ALA A 304 -8.56 -7.48 -2.63
CA ALA A 304 -8.15 -8.66 -3.38
C ALA A 304 -6.77 -8.48 -4.04
N ASN A 305 -6.48 -7.30 -4.59
CA ASN A 305 -5.20 -7.02 -5.24
C ASN A 305 -4.07 -6.98 -4.21
N LEU A 306 -4.27 -6.30 -3.09
CA LEU A 306 -3.32 -6.26 -1.98
C LEU A 306 -3.09 -7.66 -1.41
N ARG A 307 -4.14 -8.49 -1.30
CA ARG A 307 -4.04 -9.89 -0.89
C ARG A 307 -3.13 -10.66 -1.83
N GLN A 308 -3.35 -10.57 -3.14
CA GLN A 308 -2.48 -11.23 -4.13
C GLN A 308 -1.02 -10.79 -3.96
N VAL A 309 -0.78 -9.47 -3.89
CA VAL A 309 0.58 -8.94 -3.77
C VAL A 309 1.26 -9.39 -2.47
N LEU A 310 0.61 -9.25 -1.31
CA LEU A 310 1.18 -9.61 -0.02
C LEU A 310 1.41 -11.12 0.13
N ILE A 311 0.50 -11.95 -0.35
CA ILE A 311 0.67 -13.41 -0.35
C ILE A 311 1.84 -13.80 -1.25
N GLY A 312 1.93 -13.23 -2.45
CA GLY A 312 3.07 -13.43 -3.33
C GLY A 312 4.38 -12.99 -2.68
N MET A 313 4.42 -11.82 -2.03
CA MET A 313 5.58 -11.35 -1.28
C MET A 313 5.96 -12.31 -0.15
N GLY A 314 4.98 -12.86 0.57
CA GLY A 314 5.19 -13.89 1.59
C GLY A 314 5.88 -15.14 1.05
N LEU A 315 5.47 -15.61 -0.12
CA LEU A 315 6.09 -16.75 -0.80
C LEU A 315 7.52 -16.44 -1.26
N MET A 316 7.76 -15.26 -1.82
CA MET A 316 9.11 -14.82 -2.21
C MET A 316 10.04 -14.63 -1.02
N ALA A 317 9.52 -14.16 0.11
CA ALA A 317 10.27 -13.99 1.36
C ALA A 317 10.59 -15.34 2.02
N GLY A 318 9.81 -16.38 1.71
CA GLY A 318 9.93 -17.71 2.32
C GLY A 318 9.10 -17.89 3.60
N VAL A 319 8.12 -17.01 3.85
CA VAL A 319 7.19 -17.14 5.00
C VAL A 319 6.37 -18.43 4.91
N LYS A 320 5.92 -18.77 3.69
CA LYS A 320 5.43 -20.09 3.33
C LYS A 320 6.35 -20.64 2.23
N GLY A 321 6.72 -21.92 2.31
CA GLY A 321 7.58 -22.57 1.32
C GLY A 321 6.91 -22.60 -0.06
N LEU A 322 7.71 -22.61 -1.13
CA LEU A 322 7.20 -22.68 -2.51
C LEU A 322 6.29 -23.88 -2.77
N ASP A 323 6.43 -24.94 -1.98
CA ASP A 323 5.57 -26.13 -2.03
C ASP A 323 4.11 -25.81 -1.70
N SER A 324 3.83 -24.77 -0.91
CA SER A 324 2.47 -24.37 -0.59
C SER A 324 1.68 -23.95 -1.84
N LEU A 325 2.35 -23.50 -2.90
CA LEU A 325 1.72 -23.23 -4.20
C LEU A 325 0.98 -24.46 -4.76
N GLY A 326 1.50 -25.66 -4.48
CA GLY A 326 1.00 -26.94 -4.98
C GLY A 326 -0.30 -27.43 -4.33
N THR A 327 -0.71 -26.84 -3.20
CA THR A 327 -1.79 -27.35 -2.33
C THR A 327 -3.22 -27.13 -2.83
N GLY A 328 -3.41 -26.51 -4.00
CA GLY A 328 -4.74 -26.14 -4.51
C GLY A 328 -5.34 -24.89 -3.89
N THR A 329 -4.64 -24.23 -2.96
CA THR A 329 -5.13 -23.04 -2.24
C THR A 329 -5.23 -21.77 -3.08
N TYR A 330 -4.55 -21.71 -4.22
CA TYR A 330 -4.46 -20.53 -5.08
C TYR A 330 -5.18 -20.75 -6.40
N THR A 331 -5.96 -19.74 -6.77
CA THR A 331 -6.65 -19.63 -8.05
C THR A 331 -5.65 -19.46 -9.20
N LEU A 332 -6.13 -19.68 -10.42
CA LEU A 332 -5.34 -19.52 -11.63
C LEU A 332 -4.90 -18.06 -11.84
N ALA A 333 -5.78 -17.10 -11.57
CA ALA A 333 -5.44 -15.67 -11.59
C ALA A 333 -4.31 -15.33 -10.60
N GLU A 334 -4.34 -15.91 -9.39
CA GLU A 334 -3.27 -15.71 -8.41
C GLU A 334 -1.94 -16.32 -8.87
N LEU A 335 -1.96 -17.55 -9.38
CA LEU A 335 -0.74 -18.20 -9.90
C LEU A 335 -0.12 -17.40 -11.04
N SER A 336 -0.94 -16.86 -11.95
CA SER A 336 -0.49 -15.96 -13.02
C SER A 336 0.13 -14.67 -12.47
N ALA A 337 -0.54 -14.01 -11.52
CA ALA A 337 -0.04 -12.81 -10.87
C ALA A 337 1.29 -13.05 -10.12
N PHE A 338 1.43 -14.20 -9.45
CA PHE A 338 2.66 -14.61 -8.78
C PHE A 338 3.80 -14.82 -9.78
N ALA A 339 3.52 -15.48 -10.90
CA ALA A 339 4.46 -15.64 -12.00
C ALA A 339 4.96 -14.27 -12.49
N GLU A 340 4.06 -13.34 -12.83
CA GLU A 340 4.43 -11.99 -13.28
C GLU A 340 5.27 -11.22 -12.26
N MET A 341 4.87 -11.29 -11.00
CA MET A 341 5.56 -10.63 -9.91
C MET A 341 6.97 -11.20 -9.76
N GLY A 342 7.13 -12.52 -9.78
CA GLY A 342 8.44 -13.17 -9.74
C GLY A 342 9.36 -12.72 -10.88
N ILE A 343 8.83 -12.61 -12.11
CA ILE A 343 9.59 -12.04 -13.23
C ILE A 343 9.99 -10.59 -12.94
N ARG A 344 9.03 -9.74 -12.53
CA ARG A 344 9.22 -8.30 -12.32
C ARG A 344 10.37 -8.03 -11.35
N TYR A 345 10.44 -8.81 -10.28
CA TYR A 345 11.43 -8.67 -9.22
C TYR A 345 12.60 -9.66 -9.32
N LYS A 346 12.79 -10.29 -10.49
CA LYS A 346 13.92 -11.20 -10.78
C LYS A 346 14.01 -12.42 -9.83
N GLN A 347 12.87 -12.87 -9.31
CA GLN A 347 12.71 -14.08 -8.50
C GLN A 347 12.26 -15.25 -9.40
N TYR A 348 13.20 -15.73 -10.23
CA TYR A 348 12.90 -16.64 -11.33
C TYR A 348 12.44 -18.04 -10.90
N ASP A 349 12.95 -18.57 -9.79
CA ASP A 349 12.51 -19.89 -9.29
C ASP A 349 11.04 -19.85 -8.82
N PHE A 350 10.67 -18.79 -8.11
CA PHE A 350 9.29 -18.52 -7.72
C PHE A 350 8.39 -18.33 -8.95
N ALA A 351 8.84 -17.51 -9.91
CA ALA A 351 8.09 -17.26 -11.15
C ALA A 351 7.83 -18.57 -11.91
N ARG A 352 8.88 -19.38 -12.09
CA ARG A 352 8.81 -20.69 -12.73
C ARG A 352 7.80 -21.59 -12.03
N ARG A 353 7.93 -21.77 -10.72
CA ARG A 353 7.05 -22.67 -9.95
C ARG A 353 5.58 -22.26 -10.03
N ALA A 354 5.29 -20.96 -9.94
CA ALA A 354 3.94 -20.44 -10.08
C ALA A 354 3.37 -20.68 -11.50
N GLY A 355 4.18 -20.43 -12.53
CA GLY A 355 3.80 -20.67 -13.93
C GLY A 355 3.57 -22.15 -14.25
N GLU A 356 4.37 -23.05 -13.67
CA GLU A 356 4.18 -24.50 -13.81
C GLU A 356 2.84 -24.97 -13.24
N LEU A 357 2.51 -24.53 -12.03
CA LEU A 357 1.26 -24.91 -11.37
C LEU A 357 0.04 -24.31 -12.05
N PHE A 358 0.18 -23.10 -12.61
CA PHE A 358 -0.86 -22.53 -13.47
C PHE A 358 -1.14 -23.45 -14.66
N LEU A 359 -0.09 -23.86 -15.38
CA LEU A 359 -0.20 -24.74 -16.55
C LEU A 359 -0.79 -26.12 -16.21
N GLN A 360 -0.39 -26.71 -15.09
CA GLN A 360 -0.90 -28.02 -14.66
C GLN A 360 -2.40 -28.00 -14.35
N ARG A 361 -2.93 -26.87 -13.90
CA ARG A 361 -4.33 -26.75 -13.46
C ARG A 361 -5.25 -26.12 -14.51
N TYR A 362 -4.72 -25.55 -15.57
CA TYR A 362 -5.52 -24.79 -16.53
C TYR A 362 -6.01 -25.66 -17.68
N GLU A 363 -7.32 -25.76 -17.88
CA GLU A 363 -7.93 -26.62 -18.90
C GLU A 363 -8.18 -25.91 -20.25
N GLN A 364 -8.42 -24.58 -20.28
CA GLN A 364 -8.71 -23.82 -21.50
C GLN A 364 -8.07 -22.41 -21.52
N PRO A 365 -7.06 -22.13 -22.38
CA PRO A 365 -6.32 -20.86 -22.44
C PRO A 365 -7.17 -19.65 -22.87
N ASN A 366 -7.03 -18.49 -22.21
CA ASN A 366 -7.42 -17.20 -22.79
C ASN A 366 -6.20 -16.41 -23.30
N PRO A 367 -6.36 -15.48 -24.26
CA PRO A 367 -5.23 -14.81 -24.91
C PRO A 367 -4.28 -14.03 -23.97
N GLU A 368 -4.79 -13.47 -22.87
CA GLU A 368 -4.03 -12.60 -21.96
C GLU A 368 -3.12 -13.40 -21.00
N GLU A 369 -3.62 -14.53 -20.49
CA GLU A 369 -2.86 -15.47 -19.66
C GLU A 369 -1.78 -16.19 -20.46
N VAL A 370 -2.11 -16.53 -21.70
CA VAL A 370 -1.15 -17.09 -22.65
C VAL A 370 -0.02 -16.09 -22.88
N GLN A 371 -0.29 -14.81 -23.15
CA GLN A 371 0.75 -13.77 -23.30
C GLN A 371 1.65 -13.62 -22.05
N THR A 372 1.08 -13.79 -20.86
CA THR A 372 1.80 -13.73 -19.59
C THR A 372 2.80 -14.88 -19.44
N LEU A 373 2.37 -16.10 -19.75
CA LEU A 373 3.22 -17.29 -19.77
C LEU A 373 4.35 -17.20 -20.80
N LEU A 374 4.13 -16.57 -21.96
CA LEU A 374 5.22 -16.35 -22.92
C LEU A 374 6.24 -15.33 -22.43
N ARG A 375 5.77 -14.25 -21.80
CA ARG A 375 6.66 -13.25 -21.22
C ARG A 375 7.53 -13.91 -20.15
N LEU A 376 6.97 -14.85 -19.38
CA LEU A 376 7.66 -15.69 -18.42
C LEU A 376 8.70 -16.60 -19.09
N GLN A 377 8.27 -17.46 -20.02
CA GLN A 377 9.15 -18.40 -20.72
C GLN A 377 10.29 -17.66 -21.43
N GLY A 378 9.98 -16.58 -22.15
CA GLY A 378 11.00 -15.84 -22.88
C GLY A 378 11.96 -15.04 -22.01
N ARG A 379 11.60 -14.70 -20.77
CA ARG A 379 12.54 -14.09 -19.80
C ARG A 379 13.36 -15.15 -19.05
N LEU A 380 12.77 -16.30 -18.74
CA LEU A 380 13.45 -17.43 -18.11
C LEU A 380 14.50 -18.06 -19.03
N LEU A 381 14.15 -18.30 -20.30
CA LEU A 381 15.06 -18.81 -21.34
C LEU A 381 16.33 -17.96 -21.44
N ARG A 382 16.19 -16.63 -21.39
CA ARG A 382 17.31 -15.68 -21.47
C ARG A 382 18.21 -15.64 -20.23
N GLN A 383 17.81 -16.21 -19.10
CA GLN A 383 18.54 -16.04 -17.84
C GLN A 383 18.93 -17.33 -17.12
N ARG A 384 18.19 -18.44 -17.29
CA ARG A 384 18.42 -19.69 -16.51
C ARG A 384 18.10 -21.01 -17.23
N GLY A 385 17.86 -20.99 -18.55
CA GLY A 385 17.62 -22.20 -19.35
C GLY A 385 16.12 -22.55 -19.57
N PRO A 386 15.83 -23.57 -20.39
CA PRO A 386 14.47 -23.87 -20.86
C PRO A 386 13.56 -24.52 -19.83
N LEU A 387 12.24 -24.41 -20.08
CA LEU A 387 11.21 -25.23 -19.43
C LEU A 387 11.42 -26.72 -19.75
N SER A 388 10.96 -27.64 -18.90
CA SER A 388 11.08 -29.09 -19.13
C SER A 388 10.37 -29.54 -20.42
N PRO A 389 10.78 -30.66 -21.05
CA PRO A 389 10.18 -31.13 -22.30
C PRO A 389 8.65 -31.34 -22.25
N GLU A 390 8.14 -31.86 -21.13
CA GLU A 390 6.69 -32.02 -20.89
C GLU A 390 5.98 -30.66 -20.83
N GLN A 391 6.63 -29.65 -20.25
CA GLN A 391 6.11 -28.28 -20.16
C GLN A 391 6.08 -27.59 -21.52
N GLN A 392 7.10 -27.81 -22.35
CA GLN A 392 7.14 -27.31 -23.73
C GLN A 392 6.00 -27.92 -24.56
N SER A 393 5.75 -29.22 -24.41
CA SER A 393 4.68 -29.93 -25.11
C SER A 393 3.28 -29.43 -24.68
N LEU A 394 3.05 -29.19 -23.39
CA LEU A 394 1.76 -28.69 -22.90
C LEU A 394 1.46 -27.26 -23.39
N LEU A 395 2.51 -26.41 -23.44
CA LEU A 395 2.43 -25.05 -23.95
C LEU A 395 2.14 -25.06 -25.47
N LEU A 396 2.85 -25.90 -26.23
CA LEU A 396 2.70 -26.03 -27.68
C LEU A 396 1.32 -26.53 -28.13
N ALA A 397 0.65 -27.34 -27.30
CA ALA A 397 -0.68 -27.87 -27.61
C ALA A 397 -1.79 -26.80 -27.58
N ARG A 398 -1.59 -25.66 -26.92
CA ARG A 398 -2.69 -24.76 -26.50
C ARG A 398 -2.49 -23.28 -26.87
N ILE A 399 -1.51 -22.98 -27.69
CA ILE A 399 -1.12 -21.61 -28.02
C ILE A 399 -1.71 -21.15 -29.38
N GLU A 400 -2.29 -19.93 -29.42
CA GLU A 400 -2.61 -19.14 -30.63
C GLU A 400 -1.36 -18.75 -31.46
N GLU A 401 -1.51 -18.47 -32.76
CA GLU A 401 -0.40 -18.26 -33.69
C GLU A 401 0.59 -17.15 -33.27
N GLN A 402 0.08 -16.00 -32.83
CA GLN A 402 0.87 -14.82 -32.46
C GLN A 402 1.80 -15.05 -31.26
N VAL A 403 1.39 -15.97 -30.41
CA VAL A 403 2.06 -16.37 -29.18
C VAL A 403 3.22 -17.31 -29.52
N ARG A 404 3.06 -18.25 -30.46
CA ARG A 404 4.16 -19.11 -30.93
C ARG A 404 5.30 -18.30 -31.56
N ARG A 405 4.98 -17.19 -32.25
CA ARG A 405 5.98 -16.28 -32.82
C ARG A 405 6.87 -15.65 -31.76
N THR A 406 6.30 -15.25 -30.62
CA THR A 406 7.03 -14.62 -29.51
C THR A 406 7.97 -15.60 -28.81
N VAL A 407 7.55 -16.86 -28.62
CA VAL A 407 8.37 -17.92 -28.01
C VAL A 407 9.55 -18.27 -28.90
N ALA A 408 9.33 -18.43 -30.20
CA ALA A 408 10.40 -18.68 -31.17
C ALA A 408 11.47 -17.57 -31.17
N GLN A 409 11.05 -16.29 -31.06
CA GLN A 409 11.97 -15.17 -30.92
C GLN A 409 12.71 -15.16 -29.57
N ALA A 410 12.11 -15.72 -28.51
CA ALA A 410 12.76 -15.77 -27.21
C ALA A 410 13.86 -16.84 -27.16
N TYR A 411 13.63 -18.02 -27.74
CA TYR A 411 14.67 -19.05 -27.92
C TYR A 411 15.87 -18.50 -28.68
N GLU A 412 15.62 -17.81 -29.79
CA GLU A 412 16.67 -17.12 -30.56
C GLU A 412 17.47 -16.13 -29.72
N LYS A 413 16.79 -15.26 -28.96
CA LYS A 413 17.44 -14.25 -28.13
C LYS A 413 18.18 -14.84 -26.93
N SER A 414 17.81 -16.04 -26.50
CA SER A 414 18.48 -16.77 -25.41
C SER A 414 19.71 -17.54 -25.85
N GLY A 415 19.91 -17.75 -27.14
CA GLY A 415 20.97 -18.63 -27.67
C GLY A 415 20.64 -20.12 -27.60
N ASP A 416 19.48 -20.51 -27.06
CA ASP A 416 18.97 -21.89 -27.12
C ASP A 416 18.32 -22.16 -28.48
N TYR A 417 19.14 -22.28 -29.52
CA TYR A 417 18.68 -22.51 -30.89
C TYR A 417 18.09 -23.91 -31.07
N ALA A 418 18.65 -24.92 -30.39
CA ALA A 418 18.15 -26.30 -30.44
C ALA A 418 16.73 -26.41 -29.85
N GLY A 419 16.48 -25.79 -28.68
CA GLY A 419 15.13 -25.71 -28.11
C GLY A 419 14.15 -24.93 -28.99
N GLY A 420 14.62 -23.86 -29.65
CA GLY A 420 13.82 -23.10 -30.60
C GLY A 420 13.44 -23.87 -31.87
N ILE A 421 14.34 -24.71 -32.37
CA ILE A 421 14.09 -25.59 -33.54
C ILE A 421 13.06 -26.66 -33.16
N ALA A 422 13.26 -27.38 -32.06
CA ALA A 422 12.32 -28.40 -31.60
C ALA A 422 10.90 -27.83 -31.40
N PHE A 423 10.81 -26.63 -30.80
CA PHE A 423 9.55 -25.90 -30.62
C PHE A 423 8.85 -25.58 -31.96
N LEU A 424 9.60 -25.07 -32.95
CA LEU A 424 9.05 -24.68 -34.24
C LEU A 424 8.72 -25.89 -35.14
N GLU A 425 9.46 -27.00 -35.04
CA GLU A 425 9.17 -28.24 -35.79
C GLU A 425 7.83 -28.85 -35.35
N GLN A 426 7.56 -28.89 -34.05
CA GLN A 426 6.27 -29.35 -33.54
C GLN A 426 5.12 -28.44 -33.99
N TRP A 427 5.36 -27.13 -34.12
CA TRP A 427 4.37 -26.22 -34.69
C TRP A 427 4.20 -26.42 -36.20
N GLN A 428 5.29 -26.63 -36.94
CA GLN A 428 5.25 -26.89 -38.38
C GLN A 428 4.46 -28.15 -38.71
N GLN A 429 4.56 -29.21 -37.90
CA GLN A 429 3.76 -30.43 -38.07
C GLN A 429 2.25 -30.16 -38.00
N ALA A 430 1.83 -29.26 -37.13
CA ALA A 430 0.41 -28.91 -36.97
C ALA A 430 -0.08 -27.87 -38.00
N HIS A 431 0.81 -27.03 -38.54
CA HIS A 431 0.48 -25.94 -39.49
C HIS A 431 1.52 -25.84 -40.61
N PRO A 432 1.55 -26.81 -41.55
CA PRO A 432 2.61 -26.93 -42.57
C PRO A 432 2.74 -25.72 -43.51
N GLU A 433 1.67 -24.95 -43.65
CA GLU A 433 1.56 -23.75 -44.50
C GLU A 433 2.10 -22.47 -43.84
N ASN A 434 2.46 -22.49 -42.56
CA ASN A 434 2.86 -21.27 -41.84
C ASN A 434 4.24 -20.73 -42.30
N ASN A 435 4.23 -19.64 -43.06
CA ASN A 435 5.43 -19.01 -43.62
C ASN A 435 6.38 -18.45 -42.55
N PHE A 436 5.86 -18.01 -41.40
CA PHE A 436 6.71 -17.56 -40.29
C PHE A 436 7.57 -18.71 -39.76
N VAL A 437 6.96 -19.88 -39.55
CA VAL A 437 7.63 -21.08 -39.00
C VAL A 437 8.75 -21.53 -39.92
N LYS A 438 8.47 -21.65 -41.23
CA LYS A 438 9.48 -22.03 -42.23
C LYS A 438 10.67 -21.08 -42.24
N ARG A 439 10.42 -19.78 -42.28
CA ARG A 439 11.48 -18.76 -42.26
C ARG A 439 12.29 -18.84 -40.97
N LYS A 440 11.61 -18.96 -39.82
CA LYS A 440 12.27 -18.92 -38.53
C LYS A 440 13.07 -20.19 -38.21
N LEU A 441 12.61 -21.35 -38.64
CA LEU A 441 13.38 -22.61 -38.58
C LEU A 441 14.68 -22.51 -39.36
N LYS A 442 14.64 -21.92 -40.55
CA LYS A 442 15.84 -21.70 -41.36
C LYS A 442 16.84 -20.79 -40.62
N GLU A 443 16.38 -19.64 -40.12
CA GLU A 443 17.22 -18.69 -39.36
C GLU A 443 17.85 -19.34 -38.11
N LEU A 444 17.09 -20.14 -37.37
CA LEU A 444 17.59 -20.81 -36.16
C LEU A 444 18.59 -21.93 -36.47
N ARG A 445 18.36 -22.72 -37.52
CA ARG A 445 19.30 -23.76 -37.98
C ARG A 445 20.62 -23.17 -38.46
N GLU A 446 20.57 -22.05 -39.19
CA GLU A 446 21.77 -21.32 -39.61
C GLU A 446 22.56 -20.81 -38.39
N LYS A 447 21.87 -20.27 -37.38
CA LYS A 447 22.52 -19.81 -36.14
C LYS A 447 23.10 -20.95 -35.30
N LEU A 448 22.41 -22.09 -35.21
CA LEU A 448 22.91 -23.28 -34.51
C LEU A 448 24.16 -23.86 -35.18
N ASN A 449 24.20 -23.86 -36.51
CA ASN A 449 25.36 -24.36 -37.27
C ASN A 449 26.56 -23.39 -37.24
N ALA A 450 26.33 -22.12 -36.89
CA ALA A 450 27.35 -21.08 -36.78
C ALA A 450 27.90 -20.93 -35.34
N GLN A 451 27.30 -21.62 -34.38
CA GLN A 451 27.72 -21.72 -32.98
C GLN A 451 28.59 -22.96 -32.79
#